data_AF-A0A836QIH4-F1
#
_entry.id   AF-A0A836QIH4-F1
#
_cell.length_a   1.000
_cell.length_b   1.000
_cell.length_c   1.000
_cell.angle_alpha   90.00
_cell.angle_beta   90.00
_cell.angle_gamma   90.00
#
_symmetry.space_group_name_H-M   'P 1'
#
loop_
_entity.id
_entity.type
_entity.pdbx_description
1 polymer ?
#
loop_
_entity_poly.entity_id
_entity_poly.type
_entity_poly.pdbx_seq_one_letter_code
_entity_poly.pdbx_strand_id
1 'polypeptide(L)'
;MVFLADAIKEKFGIKTVPESRERVLALESRDGSLVPLLEDLRGRSFRRDKRLREMEVVLMARKYQGLPMLQVIRVYRVDKRAVFEVDYWCEICAIAMFELKACDCCQGDIELRQRPASLPVRLPR
;
A
#
# COMPACT_ATOMS: atom_id res chain seq x y z
N MET A 1 1.59 7.92 -2.29
CA MET A 1 1.75 6.68 -3.08
C MET A 1 1.52 7.02 -4.54
N VAL A 2 2.41 6.63 -5.43
CA VAL A 2 2.34 6.98 -6.86
C VAL A 2 2.60 5.75 -7.73
N PHE A 3 2.08 5.72 -8.96
CA PHE A 3 2.53 4.73 -9.93
C PHE A 3 3.96 5.04 -10.36
N LEU A 4 4.83 4.04 -10.30
CA LEU A 4 6.25 4.23 -10.58
C LEU A 4 6.48 4.75 -12.01
N ALA A 5 5.73 4.22 -12.98
CA ALA A 5 5.80 4.61 -14.38
C ALA A 5 5.53 6.11 -14.60
N ASP A 6 4.54 6.66 -13.89
CA ASP A 6 4.18 8.07 -14.00
C ASP A 6 5.25 8.93 -13.31
N ALA A 7 5.67 8.55 -12.10
CA ALA A 7 6.67 9.29 -11.35
C ALA A 7 8.04 9.36 -12.05
N ILE A 8 8.49 8.28 -12.71
CA ILE A 8 9.76 8.30 -13.44
C ILE A 8 9.68 9.11 -14.75
N LYS A 9 8.52 9.14 -15.39
CA LYS A 9 8.28 9.98 -16.56
C LYS A 9 8.33 11.45 -16.16
N GLU A 10 7.68 11.82 -15.08
CA GLU A 10 7.62 13.21 -14.60
C GLU A 10 8.98 13.70 -14.09
N LYS A 11 9.70 12.90 -13.29
CA LYS A 11 10.96 13.33 -12.67
C LYS A 11 12.18 13.19 -13.58
N PHE A 12 12.20 12.18 -14.46
CA PHE A 12 13.39 11.82 -15.23
C PHE A 12 13.16 11.78 -16.75
N GLY A 13 11.93 12.02 -17.24
CA GLY A 13 11.61 11.96 -18.67
C GLY A 13 11.62 10.54 -19.27
N ILE A 14 11.72 9.50 -18.44
CA ILE A 14 11.81 8.11 -18.88
C ILE A 14 10.40 7.59 -19.23
N LYS A 15 10.21 7.15 -20.47
CA LYS A 15 8.94 6.57 -20.93
C LYS A 15 8.93 5.06 -20.71
N THR A 16 7.87 4.54 -20.09
CA THR A 16 7.61 3.11 -20.04
C THR A 16 6.64 2.67 -21.13
N VAL A 17 6.67 1.38 -21.43
CA VAL A 17 5.65 0.73 -22.26
C VAL A 17 4.26 0.79 -21.59
N PRO A 18 3.15 0.77 -22.35
CA PRO A 18 1.79 0.88 -21.80
C PRO A 18 1.46 -0.18 -20.74
N GLU A 19 1.95 -1.40 -20.89
CA GLU A 19 1.69 -2.55 -20.02
C GLU A 19 2.23 -2.37 -18.61
N SER A 20 3.18 -1.42 -18.43
CA SER A 20 3.79 -1.08 -17.15
C SER A 20 3.09 0.09 -16.44
N ARG A 21 2.30 0.89 -17.16
CA ARG A 21 1.47 1.95 -16.55
C ARG A 21 0.48 1.25 -15.64
N GLU A 22 0.45 1.65 -14.38
CA GLU A 22 -0.38 1.00 -13.37
C GLU A 22 0.02 -0.44 -12.96
N ARG A 23 1.28 -0.85 -13.10
CA ARG A 23 1.73 -2.14 -12.54
C ARG A 23 2.37 -2.02 -11.17
N VAL A 24 3.37 -1.16 -11.04
CA VAL A 24 4.20 -1.04 -9.83
C VAL A 24 3.91 0.29 -9.15
N LEU A 25 3.66 0.23 -7.85
CA LEU A 25 3.54 1.42 -7.00
C LEU A 25 4.90 1.77 -6.37
N ALA A 26 5.09 3.05 -6.09
CA ALA A 26 6.23 3.54 -5.34
C ALA A 26 5.78 4.45 -4.19
N LEU A 27 6.56 4.39 -3.11
CA LEU A 27 6.59 5.44 -2.10
C LEU A 27 7.41 6.60 -2.65
N GLU A 28 6.80 7.76 -2.72
CA GLU A 28 7.50 9.02 -2.94
C GLU A 28 7.73 9.68 -1.58
N SER A 29 8.99 9.77 -1.18
CA SER A 29 9.41 10.43 0.05
C SER A 29 9.32 11.95 -0.08
N ARG A 30 9.31 12.68 1.05
CA ARG A 30 9.28 14.15 1.07
C ARG A 30 10.48 14.79 0.35
N ASP A 31 11.62 14.11 0.31
CA ASP A 31 12.83 14.51 -0.41
C ASP A 31 12.77 14.21 -1.92
N GLY A 32 11.65 13.67 -2.40
CA GLY A 32 11.43 13.32 -3.79
C GLY A 32 12.01 11.98 -4.22
N SER A 33 12.66 11.23 -3.31
CA SER A 33 13.17 9.88 -3.60
C SER A 33 12.01 8.90 -3.84
N LEU A 34 12.18 8.02 -4.82
CA LEU A 34 11.22 6.97 -5.15
C LEU A 34 11.72 5.62 -4.64
N VAL A 35 10.89 4.95 -3.85
CA VAL A 35 11.16 3.58 -3.41
C VAL A 35 10.02 2.66 -3.88
N PRO A 36 10.26 1.80 -4.89
CA PRO A 36 9.25 0.88 -5.39
C PRO A 36 8.77 -0.10 -4.32
N LEU A 37 7.49 -0.47 -4.39
CA LEU A 37 6.91 -1.54 -3.60
C LEU A 37 6.98 -2.86 -4.37
N LEU A 38 7.22 -3.97 -3.66
CA LEU A 38 7.01 -5.30 -4.23
C LEU A 38 5.52 -5.51 -4.54
N GLU A 39 5.22 -6.03 -5.73
CA GLU A 39 3.85 -6.44 -6.12
C GLU A 39 3.45 -7.78 -5.45
N ASP A 40 3.59 -7.86 -4.13
CA ASP A 40 3.01 -8.92 -3.32
C ASP A 40 1.56 -8.59 -2.91
N LEU A 41 0.91 -9.41 -2.08
CA LEU A 41 -0.48 -9.20 -1.67
C LEU A 41 -0.73 -7.77 -1.15
N ARG A 42 0.16 -7.25 -0.30
CA ARG A 42 -0.02 -5.93 0.33
C ARG A 42 0.41 -4.79 -0.58
N GLY A 43 1.48 -4.95 -1.36
CA GLY A 43 1.85 -3.94 -2.36
C GLY A 43 0.78 -3.77 -3.43
N ARG A 44 0.23 -4.89 -3.93
CA ARG A 44 -0.86 -4.92 -4.92
C ARG A 44 -2.15 -4.28 -4.41
N SER A 45 -2.39 -4.26 -3.10
CA SER A 45 -3.58 -3.61 -2.52
C SER A 45 -3.67 -2.12 -2.90
N PHE A 46 -2.54 -1.42 -2.88
CA PHE A 46 -2.47 -0.01 -3.29
C PHE A 46 -2.77 0.20 -4.76
N ARG A 47 -2.73 -0.83 -5.60
CA ARG A 47 -3.19 -0.78 -6.99
C ARG A 47 -4.68 -1.06 -7.10
N ARG A 48 -5.16 -2.10 -6.42
CA ARG A 48 -6.54 -2.58 -6.46
C ARG A 48 -7.54 -1.59 -5.85
N ASP A 49 -7.12 -0.83 -4.83
CA ASP A 49 -7.99 0.08 -4.11
C ASP A 49 -7.43 1.50 -4.10
N LYS A 50 -8.08 2.39 -4.83
CA LYS A 50 -7.68 3.80 -4.92
C LYS A 50 -7.74 4.52 -3.58
N ARG A 51 -8.61 4.08 -2.67
CA ARG A 51 -8.77 4.73 -1.35
C ARG A 51 -7.47 4.69 -0.56
N LEU A 52 -6.68 3.60 -0.68
CA LEU A 52 -5.38 3.49 -0.02
C LEU A 52 -4.34 4.49 -0.55
N ARG A 53 -4.48 4.96 -1.79
CA ARG A 53 -3.58 5.95 -2.39
C ARG A 53 -3.95 7.38 -1.99
N GLU A 54 -5.22 7.61 -1.67
CA GLU A 54 -5.79 8.90 -1.27
C GLU A 54 -5.67 9.15 0.25
N MET A 55 -5.43 8.11 1.05
CA MET A 55 -5.23 8.21 2.50
C MET A 55 -3.80 8.63 2.88
N GLU A 56 -3.68 9.34 4.00
CA GLU A 56 -2.41 9.47 4.71
C GLU A 56 -2.08 8.15 5.42
N VAL A 57 -1.08 7.44 4.90
CA VAL A 57 -0.70 6.12 5.39
C VAL A 57 0.74 6.06 5.90
N VAL A 58 0.94 5.25 6.93
CA VAL A 58 2.26 4.82 7.41
C VAL A 58 2.40 3.34 7.10
N LEU A 59 3.49 2.99 6.41
CA LEU A 59 3.77 1.61 6.05
C LEU A 59 4.81 1.04 7.02
N MET A 60 4.47 -0.08 7.66
CA MET A 60 5.50 -0.95 8.20
C MET A 60 6.01 -1.81 7.05
N ALA A 61 7.26 -1.61 6.66
CA ALA A 61 7.84 -2.30 5.53
C ALA A 61 9.14 -3.02 5.92
N ARG A 62 9.44 -4.09 5.20
CA ARG A 62 10.72 -4.81 5.30
C ARG A 62 11.60 -4.42 4.10
N LYS A 63 12.87 -4.13 4.40
CA LYS A 63 13.94 -4.00 3.41
C LYS A 63 14.74 -5.29 3.38
N TYR A 64 15.12 -5.73 2.19
CA TYR A 64 16.04 -6.85 2.01
C TYR A 64 17.37 -6.30 1.49
N GLN A 65 18.49 -6.81 2.01
CA GLN A 65 19.81 -6.44 1.53
C GLN A 65 19.93 -6.81 0.04
N GLY A 66 20.36 -5.86 -0.79
CA GLY A 66 20.53 -6.07 -2.24
C GLY A 66 19.26 -5.92 -3.08
N LEU A 67 18.08 -5.75 -2.47
CA LEU A 67 16.81 -5.53 -3.19
C LEU A 67 16.37 -4.07 -3.05
N PRO A 68 16.33 -3.28 -4.13
CA PRO A 68 15.95 -1.85 -4.09
C PRO A 68 14.43 -1.64 -4.04
N MET A 69 13.71 -2.49 -3.30
CA MET A 69 12.25 -2.47 -3.19
C MET A 69 11.82 -2.71 -1.74
N LEU A 70 10.63 -2.23 -1.40
CA LEU A 70 10.02 -2.42 -0.08
C LEU A 70 8.94 -3.48 -0.12
N GLN A 71 9.00 -4.41 0.83
CA GLN A 71 7.88 -5.30 1.10
C GLN A 71 6.96 -4.68 2.14
N VAL A 72 5.68 -4.47 1.82
CA VAL A 72 4.72 -3.93 2.79
C VAL A 72 4.25 -5.05 3.73
N ILE A 73 4.42 -4.85 5.03
CA ILE A 73 4.03 -5.81 6.08
C ILE A 73 2.74 -5.40 6.77
N ARG A 74 2.56 -4.10 7.05
CA ARG A 74 1.33 -3.54 7.61
C ARG A 74 1.06 -2.14 7.06
N VAL A 75 -0.22 -1.80 6.96
CA VAL A 75 -0.68 -0.49 6.51
C VAL A 75 -1.44 0.15 7.66
N TYR A 76 -1.03 1.36 8.02
CA TYR A 76 -1.73 2.16 9.01
C TYR A 76 -2.27 3.42 8.34
N ARG A 77 -3.54 3.73 8.55
CA ARG A 77 -4.08 5.06 8.27
C ARG A 77 -3.85 5.95 9.47
N VAL A 78 -3.40 7.17 9.21
CA VAL A 78 -3.30 8.22 10.23
C VAL A 78 -4.40 9.25 9.96
N ASP A 79 -5.19 9.56 10.98
CA ASP A 79 -6.16 10.65 10.94
C ASP A 79 -5.99 11.51 12.20
N LYS A 80 -5.29 12.64 12.03
CA LYS A 80 -4.89 13.55 13.11
C LYS A 80 -4.09 12.84 14.20
N ARG A 81 -4.76 12.36 15.26
CA ARG A 81 -4.17 11.65 16.41
C ARG A 81 -4.63 10.20 16.52
N ALA A 82 -5.58 9.78 15.68
CA ALA A 82 -6.05 8.41 15.63
C ALA A 82 -5.24 7.62 14.59
N VAL A 83 -4.86 6.41 14.96
CA VAL A 83 -4.15 5.47 14.10
C VAL A 83 -5.00 4.23 13.95
N PHE A 84 -5.17 3.79 12.71
CA PHE A 84 -5.93 2.58 12.40
C PHE A 84 -5.06 1.64 11.59
N GLU A 85 -4.96 0.37 12.01
CA GLU A 85 -4.44 -0.69 11.14
C GLU A 85 -5.52 -1.03 10.12
N VAL A 86 -5.11 -1.09 8.85
CA VAL A 86 -6.00 -1.28 7.72
C VAL A 86 -5.83 -2.70 7.18
N ASP A 87 -6.96 -3.40 7.07
CA ASP A 87 -7.08 -4.70 6.39
C ASP A 87 -8.42 -4.79 5.66
N TYR A 88 -8.68 -5.90 5.00
CA TYR A 88 -9.97 -6.20 4.40
C TYR A 88 -10.64 -7.32 5.18
N TRP A 89 -11.95 -7.24 5.39
CA TRP A 89 -12.67 -8.17 6.25
C TRP A 89 -13.88 -8.75 5.55
N CYS A 90 -14.10 -10.05 5.75
CA CYS A 90 -15.31 -10.73 5.33
C CYS A 90 -16.20 -10.94 6.54
N GLU A 91 -17.40 -10.36 6.54
CA GLU A 91 -18.37 -10.53 7.62
C GLU A 91 -18.92 -11.96 7.73
N ILE A 92 -18.90 -12.73 6.64
CA ILE A 92 -19.39 -14.12 6.63
C ILE A 92 -18.37 -15.07 7.26
N CYS A 93 -17.11 -15.00 6.83
CA CYS A 93 -16.08 -15.94 7.26
C CYS A 93 -15.30 -15.48 8.48
N ALA A 94 -15.46 -14.22 8.90
CA ALA A 94 -14.70 -13.61 9.98
C ALA A 94 -13.18 -13.77 9.82
N ILE A 95 -12.67 -13.55 8.60
CA ILE A 95 -11.24 -13.60 8.27
C ILE A 95 -10.77 -12.30 7.62
N ALA A 96 -9.48 -11.99 7.83
CA ALA A 96 -8.82 -10.83 7.28
C ALA A 96 -8.07 -11.16 5.99
N MET A 97 -8.14 -10.24 5.04
CA MET A 97 -7.46 -10.23 3.75
C MET A 97 -6.64 -8.94 3.62
N PHE A 98 -5.73 -8.91 2.66
CA PHE A 98 -4.74 -7.84 2.55
C PHE A 98 -4.79 -7.08 1.23
N GLU A 99 -5.80 -7.33 0.41
CA GLU A 99 -6.12 -6.59 -0.81
C GLU A 99 -7.62 -6.66 -1.09
N LEU A 100 -8.15 -5.73 -1.88
CA LEU A 100 -9.53 -5.74 -2.34
C LEU A 100 -9.73 -6.80 -3.45
N LYS A 101 -10.49 -7.84 -3.13
CA LYS A 101 -10.84 -8.97 -4.00
C LYS A 101 -12.06 -9.72 -3.43
N ALA A 102 -12.48 -10.83 -4.04
CA ALA A 102 -13.40 -11.77 -3.40
C ALA A 102 -12.73 -12.49 -2.21
N CYS A 103 -13.52 -12.83 -1.19
CA CYS A 103 -13.07 -13.60 -0.03
C CYS A 103 -12.47 -14.94 -0.44
N ASP A 104 -11.31 -15.31 0.11
CA ASP A 104 -10.65 -16.58 -0.24
C ASP A 104 -11.43 -17.83 0.18
N CYS A 105 -12.33 -17.71 1.16
CA CYS A 105 -13.12 -18.82 1.66
C CYS A 105 -14.50 -18.91 0.99
N CYS A 106 -15.38 -17.93 1.22
CA CYS A 106 -16.75 -17.97 0.70
C CYS A 106 -16.93 -17.33 -0.68
N GLN A 107 -15.89 -16.73 -1.26
CA GLN A 107 -15.96 -15.96 -2.51
C GLN A 107 -16.91 -14.75 -2.47
N GLY A 108 -17.43 -14.39 -1.29
CA GLY A 108 -18.27 -13.20 -1.09
C GLY A 108 -17.47 -11.90 -1.02
N ASP A 109 -18.19 -10.80 -0.87
CA ASP A 109 -17.61 -9.46 -0.77
C ASP A 109 -16.81 -9.28 0.52
N ILE A 110 -15.86 -8.34 0.46
CA ILE A 110 -14.99 -7.98 1.57
C ILE A 110 -14.93 -6.45 1.67
N GLU A 111 -14.84 -5.95 2.88
CA GLU A 111 -14.87 -4.52 3.15
C GLU A 111 -13.54 -4.03 3.72
N LEU A 112 -13.20 -2.78 3.42
CA LEU A 112 -12.03 -2.14 4.00
C LEU A 112 -12.31 -1.87 5.48
N ARG A 113 -11.58 -2.53 6.37
CA ARG A 113 -11.74 -2.42 7.81
C ARG A 113 -10.60 -1.59 8.40
N GLN A 114 -10.97 -0.72 9.33
CA GLN A 114 -10.04 0.15 10.06
C GLN A 114 -10.12 -0.20 11.55
N ARG A 115 -9.08 -0.87 12.07
CA ARG A 115 -9.01 -1.26 13.48
C ARG A 115 -8.18 -0.26 14.26
N PRO A 116 -8.65 0.29 15.39
CA PRO A 116 -7.82 1.14 16.24
C PRO A 116 -6.49 0.46 16.58
N ALA A 117 -5.40 1.19 16.42
CA ALA A 117 -4.04 0.67 16.63
C ALA A 117 -3.11 1.75 17.16
N SER A 118 -1.91 1.33 17.59
CA SER A 118 -0.79 2.21 17.84
C SER A 118 0.31 1.90 16.82
N LEU A 119 1.00 2.93 16.33
CA LEU A 119 2.19 2.71 15.52
C LEU A 119 3.28 2.02 16.36
N PRO A 120 4.00 1.03 15.80
CA PRO A 120 5.08 0.35 16.52
C PRO A 120 6.28 1.28 16.80
N VAL A 121 6.35 2.41 16.10
CA VAL A 121 7.38 3.44 16.25
C VAL A 121 6.73 4.83 16.25
N ARG A 122 7.34 5.79 16.94
CA ARG A 122 6.92 7.19 16.87
C ARG A 122 7.34 7.77 15.53
N LEU A 123 6.44 8.49 14.87
CA LEU A 123 6.79 9.23 13.65
C LEU A 123 7.69 10.42 14.01
N PRO A 124 8.70 10.73 13.18
CA PRO A 124 9.43 11.99 13.30
C PRO A 124 8.46 13.17 13.13
N ARG A 125 8.66 14.22 13.94
CA ARG A 125 7.86 15.46 13.86
C ARG A 125 8.18 16.23 12.59
#